data_AF-A0A1W9HMM1-F1
#
_entry.id   AF-A0A1W9HMM1-F1
#
_cell.length_a   1.000
_cell.length_b   1.000
_cell.length_c   1.000
_cell.angle_alpha   90.00
_cell.angle_beta   90.00
_cell.angle_gamma   90.00
#
_symmetry.space_group_name_H-M   'P 1'
#
loop_
_entity.id
_entity.type
_entity.pdbx_description
1 polymer ?
#
loop_
_entity_poly.entity_id
_entity_poly.type
_entity_poly.pdbx_seq_one_letter_code
_entity_poly.pdbx_strand_id
1 'polypeptide(L)' 'MLNRNRKKKTPNDYPLFAIRMTEQKDKDEIDELIEEAMNLYNKSLKDDEAPFKKNEIATEALRLGLKELIKRKS' A
#
# COMPACT_ATOMS: atom_id res chain seq x y z
N MET A 1 0.83 -32.79 23.05
CA MET A 1 1.93 -32.06 22.37
C MET A 1 1.33 -31.27 21.21
N LEU A 2 1.20 -29.94 21.33
CA LEU A 2 0.58 -29.08 20.33
C LEU A 2 1.60 -28.68 19.26
N ASN A 3 1.73 -29.50 18.21
CA ASN A 3 2.47 -29.12 17.01
C ASN A 3 1.61 -28.14 16.19
N ARG A 4 1.68 -26.84 16.52
CA ARG A 4 1.15 -25.78 15.68
C ARG A 4 2.11 -25.59 14.50
N ASN A 5 1.94 -26.38 13.45
CA ASN A 5 2.47 -26.09 12.12
C ASN A 5 1.83 -24.76 11.63
N ARG A 6 2.43 -23.62 12.01
CA ARG A 6 2.16 -22.34 11.36
C ARG A 6 2.71 -22.45 9.94
N LYS A 7 1.87 -22.89 9.00
CA LYS A 7 2.20 -22.83 7.56
C LYS A 7 2.64 -21.39 7.27
N LYS A 8 3.84 -21.21 6.73
CA LYS A 8 4.30 -19.90 6.24
C LYS A 8 3.30 -19.47 5.16
N LYS A 9 2.67 -18.31 5.35
CA LYS A 9 1.75 -17.74 4.37
C LYS A 9 2.51 -17.51 3.07
N THR A 10 1.99 -18.05 1.99
CA THR A 10 2.43 -17.76 0.63
C THR A 10 1.86 -16.39 0.20
N PRO A 11 2.46 -15.70 -0.79
CA PRO A 11 1.89 -14.46 -1.33
C PRO A 11 0.42 -14.59 -1.79
N ASN A 12 0.00 -15.79 -2.16
CA ASN A 12 -1.37 -16.12 -2.57
C ASN A 12 -2.36 -16.19 -1.39
N ASP A 13 -1.89 -16.22 -0.14
CA ASP A 13 -2.74 -16.26 1.06
C ASP A 13 -3.15 -14.86 1.54
N TYR A 14 -2.71 -13.79 0.85
CA TYR A 14 -3.09 -12.41 1.18
C TYR A 14 -4.32 -11.98 0.36
N PRO A 15 -5.28 -11.26 0.97
CA PRO A 15 -6.43 -10.73 0.25
C PRO A 15 -5.96 -9.76 -0.83
N LEU A 16 -6.39 -10.00 -2.07
CA LEU A 16 -6.11 -9.13 -3.21
C LEU A 16 -7.26 -8.12 -3.38
N PHE A 17 -6.91 -6.86 -3.56
CA PHE A 17 -7.82 -5.80 -3.99
C PHE A 17 -7.26 -5.17 -5.26
N ALA A 18 -8.03 -5.19 -6.35
CA ALA A 18 -7.59 -4.70 -7.66
C ALA A 18 -8.55 -3.61 -8.15
N ILE A 19 -7.98 -2.52 -8.66
CA ILE A 19 -8.71 -1.43 -9.32
C ILE A 19 -8.38 -1.49 -10.81
N ARG A 20 -9.41 -1.44 -11.65
CA ARG A 20 -9.22 -1.26 -13.10
C ARG A 20 -9.16 0.23 -13.41
N MET A 21 -8.07 0.66 -14.02
CA MET A 21 -7.89 2.02 -14.52
C MET A 21 -8.26 2.04 -16.00
N THR A 22 -8.98 3.08 -16.42
CA THR A 22 -9.47 3.22 -17.80
C THR A 22 -8.42 3.83 -18.72
N GLU A 23 -7.61 4.75 -18.19
CA GLU A 23 -6.56 5.43 -18.94
C GLU A 23 -5.18 4.98 -18.44
N GLN A 24 -4.26 4.73 -19.38
CA GLN A 24 -2.88 4.36 -19.06
C GLN A 24 -2.17 5.47 -18.27
N LYS A 25 -2.49 6.73 -18.59
CA LYS A 25 -1.95 7.91 -17.91
C LYS A 25 -2.28 7.91 -16.42
N ASP A 26 -3.52 7.62 -16.04
CA ASP A 26 -3.92 7.57 -14.62
C ASP A 26 -3.11 6.52 -13.85
N LYS A 27 -2.85 5.37 -14.49
CA LYS A 27 -2.02 4.33 -13.89
C LYS A 27 -0.61 4.82 -13.64
N ASP A 28 0.00 5.45 -14.63
CA ASP A 28 1.40 5.85 -14.53
C ASP A 28 1.56 7.01 -13.55
N GLU A 29 0.65 7.97 -13.55
CA GLU A 29 0.62 9.07 -12.57
C GLU A 29 0.44 8.56 -11.13
N ILE A 30 -0.49 7.63 -10.90
CA ILE A 30 -0.68 7.02 -9.58
C ILE A 30 0.57 6.22 -9.16
N ASP A 31 1.21 5.51 -10.09
CA ASP A 31 2.40 4.72 -9.79
C ASP A 31 3.59 5.60 -9.38
N GLU A 32 3.81 6.70 -10.11
CA GLU A 32 4.82 7.72 -9.79
C GLU A 32 4.57 8.35 -8.42
N LEU A 33 3.33 8.72 -8.11
CA LEU A 33 2.96 9.29 -6.80
C LEU A 33 3.22 8.31 -5.64
N ILE A 34 2.95 7.01 -5.85
CA ILE A 34 3.25 6.00 -4.83
C ILE A 34 4.76 5.86 -4.63
N GLU A 35 5.54 5.87 -5.71
CA GLU A 35 7.01 5.77 -5.63
C GLU A 35 7.62 6.98 -4.95
N GLU A 36 7.18 8.19 -5.29
CA GLU A 36 7.62 9.42 -4.64
C GLU A 36 7.28 9.39 -3.14
N ALA A 37 6.03 9.06 -2.79
CA ALA A 37 5.61 8.95 -1.40
C ALA A 37 6.45 7.90 -0.65
N MET A 38 6.68 6.73 -1.23
CA MET A 38 7.52 5.69 -0.62
C MET A 38 8.95 6.19 -0.37
N ASN A 39 9.54 6.89 -1.33
CA ASN A 39 10.88 7.45 -1.17
C ASN A 39 10.94 8.50 -0.06
N LEU A 40 9.93 9.37 0.05
CA LEU A 40 9.85 10.38 1.11
C LEU A 40 9.69 9.74 2.50
N TYR A 41 8.81 8.75 2.63
CA TYR A 41 8.64 8.01 3.88
C TYR A 41 9.93 7.29 4.27
N ASN A 42 10.59 6.60 3.32
CA ASN A 42 11.83 5.89 3.58
C ASN A 42 13.02 6.82 3.89
N LYS A 43 13.04 8.04 3.34
CA LYS A 43 14.06 9.04 3.67
C LYS A 43 13.96 9.52 5.13
N SER A 44 12.77 9.42 5.72
CA SER A 44 12.51 9.82 7.11
C SER A 44 12.70 8.71 8.14
N LEU A 45 13.04 7.49 7.70
CA LEU A 45 13.24 6.34 8.58
C LEU A 45 14.53 6.47 9.40
N LYS A 46 14.46 5.96 10.63
CA LYS A 46 15.66 5.74 11.45
C LYS A 46 16.36 4.45 11.03
N ASP A 47 17.64 4.33 11.40
CA ASP A 47 18.50 3.21 11.01
C ASP A 47 18.00 1.82 11.49
N ASP A 48 17.11 1.78 12.48
CA ASP A 48 16.53 0.56 13.05
C ASP A 48 15.14 0.20 12.49
N GLU A 49 14.58 1.03 11.62
CA GLU A 49 13.23 0.83 11.07
C GLU A 49 13.27 0.11 9.72
N ALA A 50 12.29 -0.78 9.50
CA ALA A 50 12.16 -1.47 8.23
C ALA A 50 11.66 -0.49 7.13
N PRO A 51 12.20 -0.56 5.90
CA PRO A 51 11.73 0.27 4.80
C PRO A 51 10.27 -0.03 4.45
N PHE A 52 9.49 1.03 4.26
CA PHE A 52 8.14 0.96 3.72
C PHE A 52 8.16 0.40 2.31
N LYS A 53 7.22 -0.50 2.03
CA LYS A 53 7.02 -1.10 0.72
C LYS A 53 5.91 -0.38 -0.05
N LYS A 54 5.98 -0.45 -1.38
CA LYS A 54 4.99 0.11 -2.31
C LYS A 54 3.54 -0.23 -1.92
N ASN A 55 3.27 -1.49 -1.57
CA ASN A 55 1.93 -1.93 -1.17
C ASN A 55 1.42 -1.27 0.13
N GLU A 56 2.31 -1.01 1.09
CA GLU A 56 1.94 -0.35 2.37
C GLU A 56 1.58 1.11 2.12
N ILE A 57 2.39 1.81 1.32
CA ILE A 57 2.14 3.19 0.91
C ILE A 57 0.84 3.30 0.11
N ALA A 58 0.64 2.43 -0.89
CA ALA A 58 -0.56 2.42 -1.72
C ALA A 58 -1.82 2.16 -0.88
N THR A 59 -1.75 1.22 0.08
CA THR A 59 -2.89 0.90 0.96
C THR A 59 -3.25 2.08 1.86
N GLU A 60 -2.25 2.76 2.43
CA GLU A 60 -2.48 3.91 3.30
C GLU A 60 -3.00 5.12 2.51
N ALA A 61 -2.42 5.40 1.33
CA ALA A 61 -2.87 6.46 0.44
C ALA A 61 -4.34 6.26 0.04
N LEU A 62 -4.74 5.04 -0.33
CA LEU A 62 -6.13 4.72 -0.67
C LEU A 62 -7.06 4.97 0.53
N ARG A 63 -6.67 4.54 1.73
CA ARG A 63 -7.47 4.75 2.95
C ARG A 63 -7.66 6.23 3.26
N LEU A 64 -6.59 7.02 3.21
CA LEU A 64 -6.64 8.46 3.47
C LEU A 64 -7.46 9.20 2.41
N GLY A 65 -7.25 8.88 1.14
CA GLY A 65 -8.00 9.43 0.02
C GLY A 65 -9.50 9.17 0.13
N LEU A 66 -9.91 7.93 0.45
CA LEU A 66 -11.33 7.59 0.62
C LEU A 66 -11.97 8.35 1.79
N LYS A 67 -11.29 8.47 2.93
CA LYS A 67 -11.78 9.27 4.08
C LYS A 67 -11.99 10.73 3.71
N GLU A 68 -11.03 11.32 2.99
CA GLU A 68 -11.11 12.70 2.52
C GLU A 68 -12.25 12.90 1.52
N LEU A 69 -12.45 11.97 0.59
CA LEU A 69 -13.56 12.00 -0.37
C LEU A 69 -14.93 11.94 0.33
N ILE A 70 -15.08 11.07 1.33
CA ILE A 70 -16.30 10.98 2.14
C ILE A 70 -16.55 12.32 2.85
N LYS A 71 -15.52 12.88 3.49
CA LYS A 71 -15.60 14.17 4.19
C LYS A 71 -16.04 15.31 3.28
N ARG A 72 -15.63 15.33 2.01
CA ARG A 72 -16.04 16.35 1.02
C ARG A 72 -17.49 16.24 0.56
N LYS A 73 -18.13 15.09 0.80
CA LYS A 73 -19.52 14.80 0.36
C LYS A 73 -20.50 14.70 1.53
N SER A 74 -20.00 14.74 2.77
CA SER A 74 -20.78 14.79 4.00
C SER A 74 -21.04 16.25 4.38
#